data_AF-K5ZTH3-F1
#
_entry.id   AF-K5ZTH3-F1
#
_cell.length_a   1.000
_cell.length_b   1.000
_cell.length_c   1.000
_cell.angle_alpha   90.00
_cell.angle_beta   90.00
_cell.angle_gamma   90.00
#
_symmetry.space_group_name_H-M   'P 1'
#
loop_
_entity.id
_entity.type
_entity.pdbx_description
1 polymer ?
#
loop_
_entity_poly.entity_id
_entity_poly.type
_entity_poly.pdbx_seq_one_letter_code
_entity_poly.pdbx_strand_id
1 'polypeptide(L)'
;MLFSIRGGQSLNETTRPFTLLVHERGLPLLAREIDVEKPVRIKQEGIASGVLHFVLLSSAGNILCERLAFVKNDDQACLLLRPDKGTYGWREKVNLSVALQDVSGNPLTGSFSVSVTDTKDLLPDSTYTIYTSLLLTSELKGYIEEPGWYFYSDEPFRREGLDLLMLTQGWRSYRLEQALVTDYQTPAIAPELYQRLTGDVKRLVGNKVVKGAKVTVNIPDQGVLEEVKTDEEGCFDFSPFEFPDSTLYSVYAVSPKGSSNVLLSLSPEEYPAVEQAWPFMEERHVAGRPLAENVSVDVSFMDKSNRRVSYENGLRSVFLEDVVVTAKKRKAPKTPYETIQGSITIRQEEIEQVPDMSLKTFLLSRFPGLYFKENVVPYYRGDDPGNRVRVVLNEFPVNDSIMENQLIQTLSLKDIEQIDINRDRTAGLAWFPMTGAYFIAIKMRQGISMANYIPKNVGQIHLLGYQKPAAFYSPKYETMQQKENPMPDLRTTLYWNPKVQTDEQGNASVEFYTADSEAPFSVVIEGITDDGRLIRGKW
;
A
#
# COMPACT_ATOMS: atom_id res chain seq x y z
N MET A 1 -31.86 -17.52 -20.71
CA MET A 1 -32.50 -16.56 -21.65
C MET A 1 -32.07 -16.91 -23.07
N LEU A 2 -32.94 -16.84 -24.09
CA LEU A 2 -32.58 -17.14 -25.49
C LEU A 2 -32.26 -15.83 -26.21
N PHE A 3 -30.99 -15.57 -26.50
CA PHE A 3 -30.61 -14.43 -27.35
C PHE A 3 -30.88 -14.78 -28.82
N SER A 4 -31.64 -13.95 -29.53
CA SER A 4 -31.93 -14.11 -30.96
C SER A 4 -31.39 -12.89 -31.70
N ILE A 5 -30.31 -13.07 -32.45
CA ILE A 5 -29.78 -12.06 -33.36
C ILE A 5 -30.50 -12.24 -34.70
N ARG A 6 -31.14 -11.19 -35.22
CA ARG A 6 -31.71 -11.16 -36.58
C ARG A 6 -30.98 -10.11 -37.39
N GLY A 7 -30.47 -10.47 -38.57
CA GLY A 7 -29.89 -9.52 -39.51
C GLY A 7 -30.95 -8.57 -40.06
N GLY A 8 -30.68 -7.27 -40.05
CA GLY A 8 -31.50 -6.28 -40.76
C GLY A 8 -31.24 -6.36 -42.27
N GLN A 9 -32.29 -6.21 -43.09
CA GLN A 9 -32.20 -6.20 -44.54
C GLN A 9 -31.51 -4.93 -45.04
N SER A 10 -30.18 -4.93 -45.07
CA SER A 10 -29.40 -3.95 -45.82
C SER A 10 -27.96 -4.45 -45.89
N LEU A 11 -27.61 -5.13 -46.99
CA LEU A 11 -26.32 -5.10 -47.70
C LEU A 11 -26.29 -6.28 -48.68
N ASN A 12 -25.81 -6.04 -49.91
CA ASN A 12 -25.63 -7.01 -51.00
C ASN A 12 -24.56 -8.09 -50.71
N GLU A 13 -24.37 -8.48 -49.44
CA GLU A 13 -23.37 -9.45 -48.96
C GLU A 13 -24.00 -10.72 -48.35
N THR A 14 -25.27 -11.01 -48.64
CA THR A 14 -26.03 -12.17 -48.10
C THR A 14 -25.50 -13.56 -48.51
N THR A 15 -24.40 -13.64 -49.26
CA THR A 15 -23.80 -14.91 -49.73
C THR A 15 -22.48 -15.26 -49.06
N ARG A 16 -21.92 -14.41 -48.18
CA ARG A 16 -20.66 -14.68 -47.49
C ARG A 16 -20.91 -15.23 -46.08
N PRO A 17 -20.12 -16.21 -45.60
CA PRO A 17 -20.22 -16.68 -44.23
C PRO A 17 -19.80 -15.56 -43.28
N PHE A 18 -20.65 -15.25 -42.30
CA PHE A 18 -20.33 -14.35 -41.20
C PHE A 18 -19.87 -15.17 -40.01
N THR A 19 -18.90 -14.68 -39.24
CA THR A 19 -18.49 -15.36 -38.00
C THR A 19 -19.06 -14.62 -36.79
N LEU A 20 -19.77 -15.33 -35.93
CA LEU A 20 -20.15 -14.83 -34.61
C LEU A 20 -19.06 -15.20 -33.61
N LEU A 21 -18.42 -14.19 -33.05
CA LEU A 21 -17.53 -14.29 -31.91
C LEU A 21 -18.30 -13.86 -30.65
N VAL A 22 -18.29 -14.71 -29.63
CA VAL A 22 -18.80 -14.39 -28.30
C VAL A 22 -17.67 -14.51 -27.30
N HIS A 23 -17.45 -13.46 -26.52
CA HIS A 23 -16.41 -13.43 -25.52
C HIS A 23 -16.87 -12.75 -24.23
N GLU A 24 -16.21 -13.08 -23.14
CA GLU A 24 -16.41 -12.50 -21.81
C GLU A 24 -15.03 -12.15 -21.25
N ARG A 25 -14.81 -10.89 -20.82
CA ARG A 25 -13.50 -10.43 -20.30
C ARG A 25 -12.31 -10.75 -21.23
N GLY A 26 -12.54 -10.62 -22.54
CA GLY A 26 -11.56 -10.95 -23.58
C GLY A 26 -11.34 -12.44 -23.86
N LEU A 27 -11.95 -13.37 -23.10
CA LEU A 27 -11.85 -14.81 -23.34
C LEU A 27 -12.91 -15.27 -24.35
N PRO A 28 -12.50 -15.85 -25.51
CA PRO A 28 -13.44 -16.33 -26.51
C PRO A 28 -14.19 -17.58 -26.01
N LEU A 29 -15.51 -17.47 -25.89
CA LEU A 29 -16.41 -18.55 -25.47
C LEU A 29 -16.98 -19.31 -26.68
N LEU A 30 -17.19 -18.61 -27.80
CA LEU A 30 -17.69 -19.20 -29.05
C LEU A 30 -17.12 -18.42 -30.23
N ALA A 31 -16.63 -19.12 -31.25
CA ALA A 31 -16.37 -18.56 -32.57
C ALA A 31 -16.92 -19.53 -33.60
N ARG A 32 -17.95 -19.11 -34.36
CA ARG A 32 -18.61 -19.99 -35.33
C ARG A 32 -19.15 -19.20 -36.51
N GLU A 33 -19.05 -19.76 -37.71
CA GLU A 33 -19.79 -19.26 -38.87
C GLU A 33 -21.30 -19.38 -38.65
N ILE A 34 -22.03 -18.32 -39.01
CA ILE A 34 -23.48 -18.23 -38.85
C ILE A 34 -24.15 -17.75 -40.14
N ASP A 35 -25.34 -18.29 -40.36
CA ASP A 35 -26.30 -17.78 -41.33
C ASP A 35 -27.15 -16.72 -40.64
N VAL A 36 -27.03 -15.46 -41.09
CA VAL A 36 -27.69 -14.29 -40.49
C VAL A 36 -29.22 -14.31 -40.66
N GLU A 37 -29.74 -15.16 -41.54
CA GLU A 37 -31.18 -15.37 -41.70
C GLU A 37 -31.76 -16.30 -40.62
N LYS A 38 -30.91 -17.06 -39.92
CA LYS A 38 -31.33 -18.04 -38.90
C LYS A 38 -30.96 -17.58 -37.49
N PRO A 39 -31.84 -17.76 -36.50
CA PRO A 39 -31.51 -17.46 -35.12
C PRO A 39 -30.43 -18.41 -34.61
N VAL A 40 -29.41 -17.84 -33.97
CA VAL A 40 -28.34 -18.58 -33.31
C VAL A 40 -28.68 -18.75 -31.84
N ARG A 41 -28.63 -19.99 -31.34
CA ARG A 41 -28.81 -20.31 -29.92
C ARG A 41 -27.47 -20.68 -29.30
N ILE A 42 -27.20 -20.13 -28.12
CA ILE A 42 -25.99 -20.39 -27.34
C ILE A 42 -26.42 -20.98 -26.00
N LYS A 43 -25.75 -22.05 -25.58
CA LYS A 43 -25.96 -22.62 -24.25
C LYS A 43 -25.34 -21.70 -23.21
N GLN A 44 -26.05 -21.48 -22.11
CA GLN A 44 -25.56 -20.66 -21.00
C GLN A 44 -24.54 -21.41 -20.11
N GLU A 45 -24.43 -22.73 -20.28
CA GLU A 45 -23.42 -23.57 -19.61
C GLU A 45 -22.01 -23.04 -19.88
N GLY A 46 -21.26 -22.74 -18.82
CA GLY A 46 -19.87 -22.25 -18.90
C GLY A 46 -19.71 -20.74 -19.11
N ILE A 47 -20.81 -19.97 -19.14
CA ILE A 47 -20.78 -18.50 -19.17
C ILE A 47 -20.94 -18.00 -17.73
N ALA A 48 -20.02 -17.16 -17.23
CA ALA A 48 -20.11 -16.62 -15.88
C ALA A 48 -21.09 -15.43 -15.82
N SER A 49 -21.40 -14.96 -14.61
CA SER A 49 -22.06 -13.67 -14.45
C SER A 49 -21.14 -12.53 -14.90
N GLY A 50 -21.68 -11.58 -15.66
CA GLY A 50 -20.92 -10.44 -16.19
C GLY A 50 -21.45 -9.90 -17.52
N VAL A 51 -20.65 -9.05 -18.15
CA VAL A 51 -20.92 -8.49 -19.48
C VAL A 51 -20.42 -9.44 -20.57
N LEU A 52 -21.35 -9.93 -21.38
CA LEU A 52 -21.11 -10.80 -22.53
C LEU A 52 -21.08 -9.96 -23.81
N HIS A 53 -20.03 -10.14 -24.61
CA HIS A 53 -19.86 -9.45 -25.89
C HIS A 53 -20.21 -10.38 -27.04
N PHE A 54 -21.08 -9.90 -27.94
CA PHE A 54 -21.38 -10.52 -29.22
C PHE A 54 -20.78 -9.66 -30.32
N VAL A 55 -19.94 -10.25 -31.17
CA VAL A 55 -19.24 -9.57 -32.24
C VAL A 55 -19.50 -10.33 -33.53
N LEU A 56 -20.08 -9.67 -34.53
CA LEU A 56 -20.27 -10.21 -35.86
C LEU A 56 -19.11 -9.78 -36.75
N LEU A 57 -18.42 -10.76 -37.33
CA LEU A 57 -17.29 -10.57 -38.21
C LEU A 57 -17.65 -10.91 -39.65
N SER A 58 -17.11 -10.15 -40.60
CA SER A 58 -17.15 -10.50 -42.02
C SER A 58 -16.20 -11.68 -42.31
N SER A 59 -16.29 -12.25 -43.51
CA SER A 59 -15.36 -13.29 -43.97
C SER A 59 -13.90 -12.81 -44.04
N ALA A 60 -13.65 -11.50 -44.03
CA ALA A 60 -12.31 -10.92 -43.99
C ALA A 60 -11.81 -10.65 -42.56
N GLY A 61 -12.61 -10.99 -41.53
CA GLY A 61 -12.28 -10.74 -40.12
C GLY A 61 -12.60 -9.32 -39.64
N ASN A 62 -13.26 -8.49 -40.45
CA ASN A 62 -13.64 -7.13 -40.05
C ASN A 62 -14.89 -7.16 -39.16
N ILE A 63 -14.93 -6.31 -38.14
CA ILE A 63 -16.09 -6.18 -37.25
C ILE A 63 -17.22 -5.44 -37.97
N LEU A 64 -18.39 -6.07 -38.05
CA LEU A 64 -19.58 -5.53 -38.71
C LEU A 64 -20.56 -4.94 -37.70
N CYS A 65 -20.83 -5.65 -36.62
CA CYS A 65 -21.68 -5.17 -35.53
C CYS A 65 -21.29 -5.82 -34.20
N GLU A 66 -21.65 -5.14 -33.12
CA GLU A 66 -21.40 -5.60 -31.76
C GLU A 66 -22.67 -5.40 -30.92
N ARG A 67 -22.87 -6.28 -29.95
CA ARG A 67 -23.92 -6.16 -28.94
C ARG A 67 -23.41 -6.65 -27.60
N LEU A 68 -23.70 -5.90 -26.55
CA LEU A 68 -23.50 -6.33 -25.17
C LEU A 68 -24.77 -6.97 -24.62
N ALA A 69 -24.62 -7.93 -23.74
CA ALA A 69 -25.70 -8.44 -22.90
C ALA A 69 -25.15 -8.73 -21.51
N PHE A 70 -25.94 -8.48 -20.47
CA PHE A 70 -25.57 -8.88 -19.13
C PHE A 70 -26.11 -10.28 -18.83
N VAL A 71 -25.24 -11.17 -18.36
CA VAL A 71 -25.61 -12.49 -17.88
C VAL A 71 -25.59 -12.46 -16.35
N LYS A 72 -26.72 -12.81 -15.75
CA LYS A 72 -26.83 -13.01 -14.30
C LYS A 72 -27.18 -14.47 -14.05
N ASN A 73 -26.26 -15.18 -13.41
CA ASN A 73 -26.41 -16.56 -12.97
C ASN A 73 -26.54 -16.64 -11.45
N ASP A 74 -26.93 -17.81 -10.96
CA ASP A 74 -26.92 -18.19 -9.55
C ASP A 74 -25.53 -18.73 -9.13
N ASP A 75 -24.46 -18.06 -9.57
CA ASP A 75 -23.06 -18.47 -9.43
C ASP A 75 -22.28 -17.68 -8.37
N GLN A 76 -22.99 -16.92 -7.53
CA GLN A 76 -22.40 -16.13 -6.45
C GLN A 76 -22.59 -16.81 -5.08
N ALA A 77 -21.77 -16.45 -4.11
CA ALA A 77 -21.87 -17.02 -2.78
C ALA A 77 -23.05 -16.41 -1.99
N CYS A 78 -23.74 -17.25 -1.22
CA CYS A 78 -24.78 -16.86 -0.29
C CYS A 78 -24.17 -16.65 1.10
N LEU A 79 -24.39 -15.46 1.66
CA LEU A 79 -23.90 -15.09 2.99
C LEU A 79 -25.04 -15.05 3.99
N LEU A 80 -24.90 -15.78 5.09
CA LEU A 80 -25.83 -15.76 6.21
C LEU A 80 -25.17 -15.10 7.41
N LEU A 81 -25.71 -13.95 7.82
CA LEU A 81 -25.24 -13.18 8.97
C LEU A 81 -26.19 -13.39 10.15
N ARG A 82 -25.62 -13.78 11.30
CA ARG A 82 -26.38 -14.08 12.52
C ARG A 82 -25.73 -13.40 13.73
N PRO A 83 -26.23 -12.24 14.17
CA PRO A 83 -25.83 -11.67 15.45
C PRO A 83 -26.34 -12.55 16.59
N ASP A 84 -25.63 -12.56 17.71
CA ASP A 84 -26.01 -13.32 18.91
C ASP A 84 -27.22 -12.73 19.64
N LYS A 85 -27.58 -11.46 19.38
CA LYS A 85 -28.75 -10.78 19.96
C LYS A 85 -29.42 -9.87 18.92
N GLY A 86 -30.70 -9.57 19.14
CA GLY A 86 -31.46 -8.63 18.30
C GLY A 86 -31.23 -7.15 18.68
N THR A 87 -30.81 -6.87 19.90
CA THR A 87 -30.57 -5.52 20.42
C THR A 87 -29.37 -5.53 21.36
N TYR A 88 -28.58 -4.47 21.32
CA TYR A 88 -27.37 -4.31 22.13
C TYR A 88 -27.42 -2.98 22.89
N GLY A 89 -26.91 -2.98 24.12
CA GLY A 89 -26.65 -1.77 24.88
C GLY A 89 -25.33 -1.09 24.49
N TRP A 90 -24.98 -0.02 25.19
CA TRP A 90 -23.71 0.68 25.00
C TRP A 90 -22.53 -0.20 25.43
N ARG A 91 -21.46 -0.15 24.64
CA ARG A 91 -20.19 -0.86 24.92
C ARG A 91 -20.40 -2.35 25.18
N GLU A 92 -21.42 -2.91 24.55
CA GLU A 92 -21.75 -4.32 24.65
C GLU A 92 -21.00 -5.10 23.57
N LYS A 93 -20.52 -6.29 23.93
CA LYS A 93 -19.85 -7.19 23.00
C LYS A 93 -20.89 -7.78 22.05
N VAL A 94 -20.61 -7.71 20.75
CA VAL A 94 -21.35 -8.34 19.67
C VAL A 94 -20.56 -9.56 19.20
N ASN A 95 -21.24 -10.71 19.09
CA ASN A 95 -20.68 -11.90 18.43
C ASN A 95 -21.48 -12.15 17.15
N LEU A 96 -20.85 -11.89 16.01
CA LEU A 96 -21.45 -12.07 14.69
C LEU A 96 -20.97 -13.38 14.08
N SER A 97 -21.89 -14.32 13.87
CA SER A 97 -21.63 -15.54 13.11
C SER A 97 -21.88 -15.29 11.63
N VAL A 98 -20.95 -15.74 10.81
CA VAL A 98 -20.99 -15.66 9.35
C VAL A 98 -20.95 -17.08 8.80
N ALA A 99 -21.89 -17.44 7.94
CA ALA A 99 -21.86 -18.70 7.20
C ALA A 99 -21.92 -18.41 5.69
N LEU A 100 -21.01 -19.03 4.95
CA LEU A 100 -20.86 -18.89 3.52
C LEU A 100 -21.23 -20.20 2.83
N GLN A 101 -22.18 -20.12 1.90
CA GLN A 101 -22.75 -21.29 1.23
C GLN A 101 -22.99 -21.01 -0.25
N ASP A 102 -23.11 -22.06 -1.06
CA ASP A 102 -23.64 -21.92 -2.41
C ASP A 102 -25.18 -21.83 -2.40
N VAL A 103 -25.75 -21.63 -3.58
CA VAL A 103 -27.21 -21.56 -3.76
C VAL A 103 -27.94 -22.87 -3.45
N SER A 104 -27.20 -23.99 -3.36
CA SER A 104 -27.73 -25.31 -2.94
C SER A 104 -27.58 -25.55 -1.44
N GLY A 105 -26.96 -24.63 -0.68
CA GLY A 105 -26.71 -24.74 0.75
C GLY A 105 -25.42 -25.48 1.13
N ASN A 106 -24.55 -25.83 0.17
CA ASN A 106 -23.26 -26.44 0.48
C ASN A 106 -22.30 -25.37 1.02
N PRO A 107 -21.48 -25.67 2.03
CA PRO A 107 -20.53 -24.71 2.59
C PRO A 107 -19.45 -24.32 1.56
N LEU A 108 -19.03 -23.06 1.60
CA LEU A 108 -17.95 -22.51 0.76
C LEU A 108 -16.82 -21.96 1.62
N THR A 109 -15.58 -22.19 1.18
CA THR A 109 -14.38 -21.57 1.76
C THR A 109 -14.01 -20.30 1.00
N GLY A 110 -13.53 -19.29 1.71
CA GLY A 110 -13.19 -18.02 1.09
C GLY A 110 -12.60 -17.00 2.04
N SER A 111 -12.22 -15.86 1.48
CA SER A 111 -11.71 -14.71 2.23
C SER A 111 -12.49 -13.45 1.90
N PHE A 112 -12.79 -12.67 2.94
CA PHE A 112 -13.56 -11.43 2.81
C PHE A 112 -13.16 -10.39 3.84
N SER A 113 -13.43 -9.14 3.51
CA SER A 113 -13.35 -8.01 4.44
C SER A 113 -14.67 -7.83 5.17
N VAL A 114 -14.62 -7.27 6.38
CA VAL A 114 -15.79 -6.93 7.19
C VAL A 114 -15.64 -5.51 7.71
N SER A 115 -16.62 -4.66 7.41
CA SER A 115 -16.76 -3.33 8.01
C SER A 115 -18.07 -3.23 8.79
N VAL A 116 -17.99 -2.60 9.96
CA VAL A 116 -19.16 -2.31 10.80
C VAL A 116 -19.17 -0.84 11.14
N THR A 117 -20.27 -0.16 10.79
CA THR A 117 -20.41 1.29 10.92
C THR A 117 -21.72 1.66 11.58
N ASP A 118 -21.71 2.74 12.36
CA ASP A 118 -22.91 3.36 12.91
C ASP A 118 -23.72 4.02 11.78
N THR A 119 -24.98 3.62 11.63
CA THR A 119 -25.84 4.07 10.52
C THR A 119 -26.30 5.52 10.64
N LYS A 120 -26.23 6.13 11.84
CA LYS A 120 -26.55 7.55 12.01
C LYS A 120 -25.45 8.43 11.41
N ASP A 121 -24.21 7.99 11.54
CA ASP A 121 -23.05 8.79 11.15
C ASP A 121 -22.63 8.51 9.70
N LEU A 122 -22.76 7.25 9.25
CA LEU A 122 -22.35 6.84 7.92
C LEU A 122 -23.31 5.79 7.36
N LEU A 123 -23.97 6.12 6.26
CA LEU A 123 -24.64 5.14 5.43
C LEU A 123 -23.61 4.41 4.56
N PRO A 124 -23.60 3.07 4.52
CA PRO A 124 -22.69 2.35 3.63
C PRO A 124 -22.93 2.74 2.18
N ASP A 125 -21.85 3.12 1.48
CA ASP A 125 -21.92 3.30 0.03
C ASP A 125 -22.31 1.96 -0.61
N SER A 126 -23.41 1.98 -1.36
CA SER A 126 -23.93 0.80 -2.05
C SER A 126 -23.68 0.82 -3.55
N THR A 127 -23.03 1.89 -4.02
CA THR A 127 -22.93 2.24 -5.43
C THR A 127 -21.77 1.52 -6.11
N TYR A 128 -20.62 1.51 -5.44
CA TYR A 128 -19.41 0.80 -5.87
C TYR A 128 -19.07 -0.30 -4.89
N THR A 129 -18.98 -1.52 -5.41
CA THR A 129 -18.97 -2.77 -4.68
C THR A 129 -18.15 -3.77 -5.46
N ILE A 130 -17.68 -4.83 -4.82
CA ILE A 130 -17.01 -5.92 -5.55
C ILE A 130 -17.85 -6.49 -6.71
N TYR A 131 -19.18 -6.53 -6.58
CA TYR A 131 -20.08 -7.00 -7.66
C TYR A 131 -20.12 -6.01 -8.82
N THR A 132 -20.40 -4.74 -8.54
CA THR A 132 -20.48 -3.72 -9.60
C THR A 132 -19.15 -3.55 -10.30
N SER A 133 -18.04 -3.61 -9.57
CA SER A 133 -16.71 -3.45 -10.14
C SER A 133 -16.32 -4.63 -11.03
N LEU A 134 -16.46 -5.86 -10.55
CA LEU A 134 -15.96 -7.04 -11.28
C LEU A 134 -16.95 -7.61 -12.33
N LEU A 135 -18.25 -7.31 -12.19
CA LEU A 135 -19.26 -7.80 -13.12
C LEU A 135 -19.68 -6.75 -14.16
N LEU A 136 -19.51 -5.45 -13.89
CA LEU A 136 -20.07 -4.38 -14.71
C LEU A 136 -19.05 -3.29 -15.10
N THR A 137 -18.56 -2.51 -14.14
CA THR A 137 -17.81 -1.28 -14.43
C THR A 137 -16.37 -1.51 -14.90
N SER A 138 -15.84 -2.73 -14.74
CA SER A 138 -14.55 -3.13 -15.33
C SER A 138 -14.63 -3.35 -16.85
N GLU A 139 -15.80 -3.75 -17.37
CA GLU A 139 -15.99 -4.06 -18.79
C GLU A 139 -16.59 -2.89 -19.59
N LEU A 140 -17.19 -1.91 -18.90
CA LEU A 140 -17.80 -0.74 -19.52
C LEU A 140 -16.98 0.52 -19.22
N LYS A 141 -16.62 1.31 -20.23
CA LYS A 141 -16.15 2.69 -20.02
C LYS A 141 -17.29 3.68 -20.19
N GLY A 142 -17.15 4.76 -19.44
CA GLY A 142 -18.13 5.83 -19.35
C GLY A 142 -18.73 5.88 -17.96
N TYR A 143 -19.40 6.97 -17.67
CA TYR A 143 -20.11 7.13 -16.43
C TYR A 143 -21.36 6.25 -16.42
N ILE A 144 -21.54 5.49 -15.34
CA ILE A 144 -22.72 4.68 -15.06
C ILE A 144 -23.36 5.27 -13.81
N GLU A 145 -24.56 5.82 -13.95
CA GLU A 145 -25.33 6.34 -12.82
C GLU A 145 -25.66 5.18 -11.86
N GLU A 146 -25.25 5.33 -10.60
CA GLU A 146 -25.49 4.40 -9.50
C GLU A 146 -25.35 2.89 -9.86
N PRO A 147 -24.15 2.36 -10.17
CA PRO A 147 -23.99 0.96 -10.64
C PRO A 147 -24.60 -0.08 -9.68
N GLY A 148 -24.58 0.18 -8.38
CA GLY A 148 -25.20 -0.67 -7.35
C GLY A 148 -26.71 -0.87 -7.52
N TRP A 149 -27.40 0.08 -8.14
CA TRP A 149 -28.83 0.01 -8.40
C TRP A 149 -29.19 -1.25 -9.20
N TYR A 150 -28.38 -1.67 -10.19
CA TYR A 150 -28.67 -2.85 -11.01
C TYR A 150 -28.62 -4.18 -10.22
N PHE A 151 -27.93 -4.20 -9.07
CA PHE A 151 -27.68 -5.41 -8.27
C PHE A 151 -28.46 -5.44 -6.95
N TYR A 152 -29.25 -4.41 -6.64
CA TYR A 152 -29.94 -4.29 -5.35
C TYR A 152 -30.99 -5.38 -5.12
N SER A 153 -31.72 -5.77 -6.16
CA SER A 153 -32.76 -6.81 -6.09
C SER A 153 -32.98 -7.48 -7.45
N ASP A 154 -33.76 -8.56 -7.46
CA ASP A 154 -34.12 -9.32 -8.67
C ASP A 154 -35.37 -8.83 -9.40
N GLU A 155 -35.78 -7.60 -9.10
CA GLU A 155 -36.98 -7.00 -9.69
C GLU A 155 -36.85 -6.83 -11.22
N PRO A 156 -37.92 -7.09 -12.00
CA PRO A 156 -37.86 -7.06 -13.48
C PRO A 156 -37.34 -5.74 -14.06
N PHE A 157 -37.74 -4.59 -13.49
CA PHE A 157 -37.34 -3.28 -14.00
C PHE A 157 -35.82 -3.02 -13.89
N ARG A 158 -35.13 -3.66 -12.92
CA ARG A 158 -33.66 -3.55 -12.81
C ARG A 158 -32.96 -4.33 -13.91
N ARG A 159 -33.51 -5.50 -14.25
CA ARG A 159 -33.02 -6.33 -15.38
C ARG A 159 -33.23 -5.61 -16.71
N GLU A 160 -34.39 -4.98 -16.90
CA GLU A 160 -34.65 -4.13 -18.06
C GLU A 160 -33.70 -2.94 -18.13
N GLY A 161 -33.48 -2.25 -16.99
CA GLY A 161 -32.50 -1.16 -16.92
C GLY A 161 -31.08 -1.61 -17.28
N LEU A 162 -30.67 -2.81 -16.87
CA LEU A 162 -29.36 -3.35 -17.19
C LEU A 162 -29.23 -3.69 -18.68
N ASP A 163 -30.27 -4.23 -19.33
CA ASP A 163 -30.29 -4.42 -20.79
C ASP A 163 -30.23 -3.08 -21.53
N LEU A 164 -30.97 -2.06 -21.07
CA LEU A 164 -30.88 -0.70 -21.63
C LEU A 164 -29.48 -0.11 -21.46
N LEU A 165 -28.82 -0.35 -20.33
CA LEU A 165 -27.43 0.06 -20.11
C LEU A 165 -26.51 -0.63 -21.14
N MET A 166 -26.67 -1.94 -21.37
CA MET A 166 -25.90 -2.67 -22.38
C MET A 166 -26.13 -2.15 -23.80
N LEU A 167 -27.33 -1.66 -24.10
CA LEU A 167 -27.68 -1.09 -25.40
C LEU A 167 -27.14 0.33 -25.62
N THR A 168 -26.87 1.07 -24.54
CA THR A 168 -26.47 2.49 -24.59
C THR A 168 -24.98 2.69 -24.35
N GLN A 169 -24.36 1.88 -23.51
CA GLN A 169 -22.92 1.92 -23.23
C GLN A 169 -22.16 1.09 -24.28
N GLY A 170 -22.04 1.64 -25.49
CA GLY A 170 -21.42 0.99 -26.66
C GLY A 170 -19.89 1.01 -26.68
N TRP A 171 -19.23 1.00 -25.51
CA TRP A 171 -17.77 1.08 -25.47
C TRP A 171 -17.08 -0.25 -25.78
N ARG A 172 -15.91 -0.17 -26.43
CA ARG A 172 -15.05 -1.30 -26.79
C ARG A 172 -13.86 -1.41 -25.85
N SER A 173 -13.85 -2.44 -25.01
CA SER A 173 -12.72 -2.69 -24.11
C SER A 173 -11.43 -3.06 -24.81
N TYR A 174 -11.58 -3.79 -25.89
CA TYR A 174 -10.46 -4.34 -26.63
C TYR A 174 -10.47 -3.79 -28.05
N ARG A 175 -9.30 -3.41 -28.57
CA ARG A 175 -9.12 -3.18 -30.00
C ARG A 175 -9.04 -4.53 -30.71
N LEU A 176 -10.19 -5.21 -30.81
CA LEU A 176 -10.31 -6.57 -31.32
C LEU A 176 -9.65 -6.75 -32.69
N GLU A 177 -9.78 -5.75 -33.59
CA GLU A 177 -9.11 -5.75 -34.89
C GLU A 177 -7.58 -5.90 -34.77
N GLN A 178 -6.95 -5.23 -33.81
CA GLN A 178 -5.50 -5.33 -33.57
C GLN A 178 -5.14 -6.66 -32.89
N ALA A 179 -5.98 -7.13 -31.96
CA ALA A 179 -5.78 -8.39 -31.26
C ALA A 179 -5.84 -9.61 -32.22
N LEU A 180 -6.70 -9.56 -33.24
CA LEU A 180 -6.82 -10.61 -34.26
C LEU A 180 -5.61 -10.68 -35.20
N VAL A 181 -4.86 -9.58 -35.35
CA VAL A 181 -3.67 -9.50 -36.22
C VAL A 181 -2.37 -9.80 -35.45
N THR A 182 -2.46 -10.16 -34.16
CA THR A 182 -1.32 -10.44 -33.26
C THR A 182 -0.31 -9.29 -33.10
N ASP A 183 -0.74 -8.06 -33.36
CA ASP A 183 0.05 -6.85 -33.06
C ASP A 183 -0.18 -6.44 -31.60
N TYR A 184 0.40 -7.23 -30.69
CA TYR A 184 0.30 -6.98 -29.26
C TYR A 184 1.19 -5.80 -28.89
N GLN A 185 0.56 -4.70 -28.48
CA GLN A 185 1.27 -3.58 -27.87
C GLN A 185 1.70 -3.98 -26.46
N THR A 186 3.00 -4.10 -26.24
CA THR A 186 3.54 -4.22 -24.87
C THR A 186 3.45 -2.87 -24.19
N PRO A 187 2.96 -2.78 -22.94
CA PRO A 187 2.92 -1.50 -22.24
C PRO A 187 4.34 -0.94 -22.12
N ALA A 188 4.47 0.38 -22.25
CA ALA A 188 5.78 1.06 -22.13
C ALA A 188 6.40 0.86 -20.73
N ILE A 189 5.55 0.65 -19.71
CA ILE A 189 5.93 0.33 -18.34
C ILE A 189 5.40 -1.08 -18.05
N ALA A 190 6.30 -2.03 -17.80
CA ALA A 190 5.92 -3.37 -17.39
C ALA A 190 5.39 -3.38 -15.95
N PRO A 191 4.49 -4.31 -15.58
CA PRO A 191 4.08 -4.49 -14.19
C PRO A 191 5.32 -4.68 -13.29
N GLU A 192 5.36 -3.95 -12.19
CA GLU A 192 6.41 -4.11 -11.17
C GLU A 192 6.23 -5.46 -10.47
N LEU A 193 7.28 -6.27 -10.44
CA LEU A 193 7.27 -7.59 -9.81
C LEU A 193 8.03 -7.61 -8.48
N TYR A 194 8.95 -6.66 -8.29
CA TYR A 194 9.83 -6.53 -7.15
C TYR A 194 10.45 -5.12 -7.18
N GLN A 195 10.94 -4.67 -6.03
CA GLN A 195 11.66 -3.40 -5.96
C GLN A 195 13.02 -3.53 -6.65
N ARG A 196 13.46 -2.43 -7.28
CA ARG A 196 14.76 -2.33 -7.95
C ARG A 196 15.44 -1.05 -7.56
N LEU A 197 16.73 -1.14 -7.22
CA LEU A 197 17.57 0.03 -7.00
C LEU A 197 18.61 0.12 -8.12
N THR A 198 18.38 1.06 -9.03
CA THR A 198 19.23 1.26 -10.21
C THR A 198 19.86 2.65 -10.22
N GLY A 199 20.89 2.81 -11.03
CA GLY A 199 21.57 4.09 -11.21
C GLY A 199 22.81 3.95 -12.07
N ASP A 200 23.62 5.00 -12.12
CA ASP A 200 24.86 5.03 -12.87
C ASP A 200 26.03 5.64 -12.09
N VAL A 201 27.24 5.24 -12.49
CA VAL A 201 28.50 5.75 -11.95
C VAL A 201 29.33 6.38 -13.04
N LYS A 202 29.62 7.67 -12.88
CA LYS A 202 30.47 8.47 -13.76
C LYS A 202 31.71 8.98 -13.02
N ARG A 203 32.73 9.43 -13.75
CA ARG A 203 33.87 10.14 -13.17
C ARG A 203 33.41 11.52 -12.71
N LEU A 204 33.83 11.92 -11.51
CA LEU A 204 33.52 13.23 -10.94
C LEU A 204 33.99 14.38 -11.86
N VAL A 205 35.12 14.17 -12.53
CA VAL A 205 35.67 15.12 -13.53
C VAL A 205 35.50 14.55 -14.93
N GLY A 206 34.90 15.34 -15.81
CA GLY A 206 34.69 14.98 -17.22
C GLY A 206 33.53 14.02 -17.50
N ASN A 207 32.77 13.64 -16.47
CA ASN A 207 31.49 12.91 -16.56
C ASN A 207 31.49 11.65 -17.44
N LYS A 208 32.65 10.97 -17.55
CA LYS A 208 32.77 9.73 -18.32
C LYS A 208 32.25 8.54 -17.51
N VAL A 209 31.52 7.64 -18.14
CA VAL A 209 31.03 6.38 -17.54
C VAL A 209 32.19 5.56 -16.95
N VAL A 210 31.93 4.87 -15.85
CA VAL A 210 32.93 4.03 -15.16
C VAL A 210 32.45 2.58 -15.19
N LYS A 211 33.00 1.78 -16.11
CA LYS A 211 32.79 0.33 -16.17
C LYS A 211 33.45 -0.39 -14.99
N GLY A 212 32.74 -1.37 -14.42
CA GLY A 212 33.23 -2.20 -13.33
C GLY A 212 33.48 -1.46 -12.01
N ALA A 213 32.88 -0.28 -11.83
CA ALA A 213 32.83 0.39 -10.54
C ALA A 213 32.13 -0.54 -9.54
N LYS A 214 32.63 -0.59 -8.31
CA LYS A 214 32.01 -1.36 -7.25
C LYS A 214 30.97 -0.47 -6.58
N VAL A 215 29.71 -0.90 -6.62
CA VAL A 215 28.60 -0.20 -5.99
C VAL A 215 28.12 -1.10 -4.88
N THR A 216 28.02 -0.57 -3.67
CA THR A 216 27.57 -1.32 -2.50
C THR A 216 26.34 -0.65 -1.91
N VAL A 217 25.31 -1.44 -1.64
CA VAL A 217 24.11 -1.02 -0.92
C VAL A 217 24.18 -1.54 0.52
N ASN A 218 23.82 -0.68 1.46
CA ASN A 218 23.65 -1.00 2.86
C ASN A 218 22.20 -0.67 3.27
N ILE A 219 21.51 -1.65 3.84
CA ILE A 219 20.14 -1.54 4.34
C ILE A 219 20.15 -1.95 5.81
N PRO A 220 20.46 -1.02 6.74
CA PRO A 220 20.78 -1.35 8.13
C PRO A 220 19.63 -2.04 8.86
N ASP A 221 18.40 -1.54 8.70
CA ASP A 221 17.20 -2.10 9.35
C ASP A 221 16.90 -3.54 8.92
N GLN A 222 17.43 -3.96 7.77
CA GLN A 222 17.26 -5.31 7.21
C GLN A 222 18.55 -6.14 7.31
N GLY A 223 19.65 -5.55 7.82
CA GLY A 223 20.95 -6.20 7.94
C GLY A 223 21.57 -6.60 6.60
N VAL A 224 21.26 -5.90 5.51
CA VAL A 224 21.74 -6.23 4.15
C VAL A 224 22.95 -5.37 3.79
N LEU A 225 24.00 -6.02 3.31
CA LEU A 225 25.17 -5.39 2.71
C LEU A 225 25.53 -6.17 1.44
N GLU A 226 25.33 -5.57 0.28
CA GLU A 226 25.54 -6.23 -1.02
C GLU A 226 26.38 -5.34 -1.94
N GLU A 227 27.27 -5.95 -2.74
CA GLU A 227 28.09 -5.26 -3.74
C GLU A 227 27.80 -5.80 -5.14
N VAL A 228 27.51 -4.90 -6.08
CA VAL A 228 27.42 -5.17 -7.52
C VAL A 228 28.48 -4.37 -8.27
N LYS A 229 28.70 -4.74 -9.54
CA LYS A 229 29.60 -3.99 -10.43
C LYS A 229 28.81 -3.33 -11.54
N THR A 230 29.25 -2.15 -11.95
CA THR A 230 28.65 -1.48 -13.11
C THR A 230 28.98 -2.19 -14.43
N ASP A 231 28.04 -2.12 -15.37
CA ASP A 231 28.16 -2.64 -16.74
C ASP A 231 29.05 -1.76 -17.64
N GLU A 232 28.96 -1.95 -18.96
CA GLU A 232 29.79 -1.19 -19.93
C GLU A 232 29.38 0.28 -20.03
N GLU A 233 28.11 0.56 -19.82
CA GLU A 233 27.46 1.86 -19.79
C GLU A 233 27.65 2.58 -18.45
N GLY A 234 28.18 1.88 -17.44
CA GLY A 234 28.40 2.41 -16.09
C GLY A 234 27.15 2.34 -15.21
N CYS A 235 26.13 1.59 -15.61
CA CYS A 235 24.89 1.39 -14.88
C CYS A 235 25.02 0.23 -13.88
N PHE A 236 24.28 0.28 -12.78
CA PHE A 236 24.17 -0.81 -11.81
C PHE A 236 22.71 -1.13 -11.51
N ASP A 237 22.47 -2.33 -11.02
CA ASP A 237 21.15 -2.85 -10.67
C ASP A 237 21.28 -3.75 -9.44
N PHE A 238 20.61 -3.35 -8.35
CA PHE A 238 20.30 -4.25 -7.24
C PHE A 238 18.87 -4.74 -7.41
N SER A 239 18.71 -6.01 -7.74
CA SER A 239 17.42 -6.69 -7.81
C SER A 239 17.60 -8.22 -7.90
N PRO A 240 16.58 -9.01 -7.54
CA PRO A 240 15.30 -8.60 -6.94
C PRO A 240 15.38 -8.48 -5.40
N PHE A 241 14.61 -7.57 -4.81
CA PHE A 241 14.40 -7.52 -3.36
C PHE A 241 13.00 -6.96 -3.01
N GLU A 242 12.57 -7.18 -1.77
CA GLU A 242 11.35 -6.60 -1.20
C GLU A 242 11.56 -6.23 0.26
N PHE A 243 11.44 -4.95 0.57
CA PHE A 243 11.50 -4.42 1.93
C PHE A 243 10.31 -3.53 2.23
N PRO A 244 9.99 -3.33 3.53
CA PRO A 244 8.89 -2.49 3.93
C PRO A 244 8.99 -1.09 3.35
N ASP A 245 7.84 -0.44 3.22
CA ASP A 245 7.78 0.97 2.86
C ASP A 245 8.63 1.84 3.79
N SER A 246 9.16 2.94 3.23
CA SER A 246 10.08 3.86 3.90
C SER A 246 11.44 3.26 4.32
N THR A 247 11.81 2.07 3.85
CA THR A 247 13.16 1.52 4.08
C THR A 247 14.23 2.45 3.52
N LEU A 248 15.27 2.74 4.31
CA LEU A 248 16.39 3.58 3.89
C LEU A 248 17.46 2.73 3.18
N TYR A 249 17.76 3.08 1.94
CA TYR A 249 18.84 2.49 1.16
C TYR A 249 20.01 3.45 1.11
N SER A 250 21.16 3.03 1.63
CA SER A 250 22.42 3.78 1.52
C SER A 250 23.32 3.14 0.48
N VAL A 251 23.59 3.84 -0.61
CA VAL A 251 24.39 3.35 -1.72
C VAL A 251 25.71 4.11 -1.77
N TYR A 252 26.82 3.39 -1.94
CA TYR A 252 28.11 4.01 -2.20
C TYR A 252 28.81 3.35 -3.38
N ALA A 253 29.55 4.16 -4.15
CA ALA A 253 30.30 3.70 -5.29
C ALA A 253 31.80 4.01 -5.14
N VAL A 254 32.64 3.11 -5.64
CA VAL A 254 34.08 3.34 -5.84
C VAL A 254 34.50 2.85 -7.21
N SER A 255 35.56 3.44 -7.76
CA SER A 255 36.14 2.96 -9.01
C SER A 255 36.64 1.52 -8.89
N PRO A 256 36.93 0.82 -10.01
CA PRO A 256 37.49 -0.53 -9.96
C PRO A 256 38.79 -0.64 -9.14
N LYS A 257 39.52 0.48 -8.99
CA LYS A 257 40.76 0.60 -8.20
C LYS A 257 40.52 1.06 -6.75
N GLY A 258 39.27 1.19 -6.31
CA GLY A 258 38.90 1.60 -4.96
C GLY A 258 38.91 3.11 -4.70
N SER A 259 38.97 3.95 -5.74
CA SER A 259 38.93 5.42 -5.55
C SER A 259 37.48 5.91 -5.42
N SER A 260 37.22 6.78 -4.44
CA SER A 260 35.95 7.46 -4.20
C SER A 260 35.69 8.66 -5.14
N ASN A 261 36.59 8.99 -6.07
CA ASN A 261 36.46 10.10 -7.02
C ASN A 261 35.50 9.78 -8.18
N VAL A 262 34.29 9.35 -7.84
CA VAL A 262 33.21 9.03 -8.78
C VAL A 262 31.95 9.80 -8.39
N LEU A 263 31.06 9.98 -9.36
CA LEU A 263 29.73 10.53 -9.18
C LEU A 263 28.75 9.37 -9.28
N LEU A 264 28.02 9.13 -8.19
CA LEU A 264 26.93 8.18 -8.13
C LEU A 264 25.61 8.92 -8.38
N SER A 265 24.82 8.45 -9.34
CA SER A 265 23.47 8.94 -9.62
C SER A 265 22.50 7.79 -9.44
N LEU A 266 21.48 7.96 -8.60
CA LEU A 266 20.41 6.99 -8.43
C LEU A 266 19.27 7.33 -9.39
N SER A 267 18.70 6.33 -10.06
CA SER A 267 17.53 6.52 -10.91
C SER A 267 16.30 6.75 -10.04
N PRO A 268 15.50 7.81 -10.27
CA PRO A 268 14.24 7.99 -9.57
C PRO A 268 13.22 6.92 -10.03
N GLU A 269 12.33 6.51 -9.14
CA GLU A 269 11.13 5.78 -9.55
C GLU A 269 10.19 6.73 -10.30
N GLU A 270 9.79 6.33 -11.51
CA GLU A 270 8.81 7.04 -12.32
C GLU A 270 7.47 6.31 -12.22
N TYR A 271 6.44 7.04 -11.82
CA TYR A 271 5.07 6.53 -11.79
C TYR A 271 4.27 7.12 -12.95
N PRO A 272 3.35 6.34 -13.54
CA PRO A 272 2.43 6.89 -14.52
C PRO A 272 1.67 8.07 -13.91
N ALA A 273 1.54 9.15 -14.68
CA ALA A 273 0.76 10.30 -14.23
C ALA A 273 -0.68 9.84 -13.92
N VAL A 274 -1.14 10.14 -12.71
CA VAL A 274 -2.54 9.91 -12.33
C VAL A 274 -3.36 11.01 -12.98
N GLU A 275 -3.93 10.73 -14.15
CA GLU A 275 -4.83 11.67 -14.83
C GLU A 275 -6.13 11.90 -14.05
N GLN A 276 -6.48 10.99 -13.12
CA GLN A 276 -7.72 11.05 -12.35
C GLN A 276 -7.59 10.40 -10.97
N ALA A 277 -7.91 11.14 -9.91
CA ALA A 277 -7.94 10.62 -8.55
C ALA A 277 -9.17 9.71 -8.35
N TRP A 278 -8.96 8.51 -7.80
CA TRP A 278 -10.02 7.58 -7.42
C TRP A 278 -10.30 7.67 -5.91
N PRO A 279 -11.55 7.45 -5.46
CA PRO A 279 -12.74 7.13 -6.27
C PRO A 279 -13.20 8.34 -7.10
N PHE A 280 -13.76 8.05 -8.28
CA PHE A 280 -14.35 9.06 -9.16
C PHE A 280 -15.53 9.72 -8.43
N MET A 281 -15.29 10.86 -7.78
CA MET A 281 -16.35 11.78 -7.40
C MET A 281 -16.48 12.78 -8.54
N GLU A 282 -17.38 12.52 -9.49
CA GLU A 282 -17.83 13.61 -10.35
C GLU A 282 -18.57 14.61 -9.46
N GLU A 283 -18.10 15.86 -9.46
CA GLU A 283 -18.92 16.98 -9.02
C GLU A 283 -20.26 16.88 -9.76
N ARG A 284 -21.34 16.61 -9.03
CA ARG A 284 -22.70 16.60 -9.56
C ARG A 284 -23.02 17.99 -10.11
N HIS A 285 -22.60 18.31 -11.33
CA HIS A 285 -23.09 19.47 -12.09
C HIS A 285 -24.46 19.12 -12.67
N VAL A 286 -25.42 18.88 -11.78
CA VAL A 286 -26.83 18.99 -12.16
C VAL A 286 -27.11 20.48 -12.24
N ALA A 287 -27.12 21.03 -13.46
CA ALA A 287 -27.55 22.40 -13.70
C ALA A 287 -28.90 22.65 -13.00
N GLY A 288 -28.88 23.45 -11.93
CA GLY A 288 -30.08 23.84 -11.18
C GLY A 288 -30.44 22.99 -9.97
N ARG A 289 -29.63 22.01 -9.54
CA ARG A 289 -29.70 21.46 -8.18
C ARG A 289 -28.37 21.76 -7.46
N PRO A 290 -28.38 22.35 -6.25
CA PRO A 290 -27.15 22.53 -5.49
C PRO A 290 -26.41 21.19 -5.37
N LEU A 291 -25.08 21.20 -5.53
CA LEU A 291 -24.23 20.07 -5.17
C LEU A 291 -24.62 19.60 -3.77
N ALA A 292 -25.20 18.39 -3.68
CA ALA A 292 -25.48 17.67 -2.45
C ALA A 292 -26.27 18.43 -1.37
N GLU A 293 -27.56 18.70 -1.60
CA GLU A 293 -28.52 18.85 -0.49
C GLU A 293 -28.83 17.51 0.23
N ASN A 294 -28.34 16.37 -0.26
CA ASN A 294 -28.57 15.04 0.33
C ASN A 294 -27.29 14.19 0.53
N VAL A 295 -26.12 14.81 0.64
CA VAL A 295 -25.09 14.24 1.52
C VAL A 295 -24.88 15.29 2.61
N SER A 296 -25.91 15.46 3.43
CA SER A 296 -25.68 15.94 4.77
C SER A 296 -24.69 14.97 5.38
N VAL A 297 -23.40 15.30 5.37
CA VAL A 297 -22.57 14.92 6.50
C VAL A 297 -23.34 15.47 7.67
N ASP A 298 -24.05 14.58 8.37
CA ASP A 298 -25.00 14.99 9.41
C ASP A 298 -24.25 15.97 10.30
N VAL A 299 -24.87 17.10 10.66
CA VAL A 299 -24.25 18.08 11.57
C VAL A 299 -23.75 17.34 12.82
N SER A 300 -24.43 16.23 13.18
CA SER A 300 -23.98 15.28 14.20
C SER A 300 -22.61 14.65 13.95
N PHE A 301 -22.25 14.25 12.71
CA PHE A 301 -20.95 13.65 12.40
C PHE A 301 -19.81 14.65 12.55
N MET A 302 -19.97 15.88 12.05
CA MET A 302 -18.96 16.94 12.21
C MET A 302 -18.80 17.33 13.68
N ASP A 303 -19.90 17.49 14.41
CA ASP A 303 -19.88 17.73 15.85
C ASP A 303 -19.23 16.57 16.63
N LYS A 304 -19.54 15.32 16.27
CA LYS A 304 -18.96 14.12 16.87
C LYS A 304 -17.46 14.03 16.61
N SER A 305 -17.02 14.36 15.39
CA SER A 305 -15.60 14.43 15.01
C SER A 305 -14.86 15.54 15.75
N ASN A 306 -15.44 16.73 15.83
CA ASN A 306 -14.87 17.87 16.57
C ASN A 306 -14.76 17.57 18.07
N ARG A 307 -15.79 16.95 18.65
CA ARG A 307 -15.77 16.47 20.04
C ARG A 307 -14.67 15.44 20.24
N ARG A 308 -14.56 14.45 19.35
CA ARG A 308 -13.50 13.43 19.39
C ARG A 308 -12.10 14.06 19.37
N VAL A 309 -11.84 15.00 18.47
CA VAL A 309 -10.56 15.73 18.43
C VAL A 309 -10.31 16.52 19.72
N SER A 310 -11.33 17.20 20.25
CA SER A 310 -11.22 17.93 21.53
C SER A 310 -10.92 17.01 22.70
N TYR A 311 -11.50 15.82 22.68
CA TYR A 311 -11.37 14.78 23.69
C TYR A 311 -10.04 14.02 23.63
N GLU A 312 -9.53 13.75 22.43
CA GLU A 312 -8.27 13.04 22.18
C GLU A 312 -7.06 13.99 22.26
N ASN A 313 -7.16 15.22 21.74
CA ASN A 313 -6.04 16.16 21.58
C ASN A 313 -6.12 17.44 22.44
N GLY A 314 -7.21 17.68 23.16
CA GLY A 314 -7.31 18.82 24.08
C GLY A 314 -6.38 18.69 25.29
N LEU A 315 -5.82 19.81 25.77
CA LEU A 315 -5.03 19.88 27.01
C LEU A 315 -5.84 19.31 28.18
N ARG A 316 -5.41 18.16 28.72
CA ARG A 316 -6.04 17.51 29.87
C ARG A 316 -5.33 17.92 31.16
N SER A 317 -6.07 18.50 32.10
CA SER A 317 -5.68 18.53 33.52
C SER A 317 -6.33 17.32 34.20
N VAL A 318 -5.67 16.17 34.18
CA VAL A 318 -6.09 15.01 34.99
C VAL A 318 -5.26 15.03 36.27
N PHE A 319 -5.89 15.28 37.41
CA PHE A 319 -5.29 14.95 38.70
C PHE A 319 -5.39 13.44 38.88
N LEU A 320 -4.28 12.75 38.67
CA LEU A 320 -4.12 11.34 39.00
C LEU A 320 -3.63 11.25 40.45
N GLU A 321 -4.24 10.39 41.27
CA GLU A 321 -3.54 9.89 42.46
C GLU A 321 -2.41 8.96 42.01
N ASP A 322 -1.24 9.09 42.64
CA ASP A 322 -0.02 8.39 42.25
C ASP A 322 -0.21 6.86 42.31
N VAL A 323 -0.24 6.22 41.13
CA VAL A 323 -0.02 4.78 41.01
C VAL A 323 1.40 4.57 40.48
N VAL A 324 2.32 4.29 41.39
CA VAL A 324 3.71 3.97 41.06
C VAL A 324 3.78 2.54 40.51
N VAL A 325 3.63 2.40 39.19
CA VAL A 325 4.02 1.18 38.49
C VAL A 325 5.49 1.30 38.12
N THR A 326 6.39 0.83 38.99
CA THR A 326 7.83 0.73 38.70
C THR A 326 8.13 -0.48 37.83
N ALA A 327 7.74 -0.41 36.55
CA ALA A 327 8.29 -1.27 35.51
C ALA A 327 9.14 -0.40 34.57
N LYS A 328 10.48 -0.60 34.58
CA LYS A 328 11.36 0.00 33.56
C LYS A 328 11.07 -0.67 32.21
N LYS A 329 10.15 -0.10 31.43
CA LYS A 329 9.99 -0.46 30.01
C LYS A 329 11.34 -0.22 29.33
N ARG A 330 12.01 -1.27 28.85
CA ARG A 330 13.21 -1.12 28.03
C ARG A 330 12.80 -0.38 26.77
N LYS A 331 13.33 0.83 26.55
CA LYS A 331 13.10 1.59 25.31
C LYS A 331 13.61 0.73 24.16
N ALA A 332 12.86 0.66 23.07
CA ALA A 332 13.36 0.04 21.85
C ALA A 332 14.62 0.79 21.39
N PRO A 333 15.62 0.09 20.84
CA PRO A 333 16.78 0.73 20.24
C PRO A 333 16.32 1.57 19.05
N LYS A 334 16.76 2.83 18.97
CA LYS A 334 16.49 3.75 17.84
C LYS A 334 17.50 3.60 16.71
N THR A 335 18.65 3.00 16.99
CA THR A 335 19.67 2.64 16.02
C THR A 335 20.13 1.21 16.29
N PRO A 336 20.62 0.51 15.26
CA PRO A 336 21.23 -0.81 15.44
C PRO A 336 22.46 -0.79 16.35
N TYR A 337 23.16 0.35 16.48
CA TYR A 337 24.37 0.49 17.29
C TYR A 337 24.12 0.44 18.81
N GLU A 338 22.89 0.76 19.26
CA GLU A 338 22.49 0.61 20.67
C GLU A 338 22.51 -0.85 21.13
N THR A 339 22.43 -1.79 20.19
CA THR A 339 22.41 -3.23 20.49
C THR A 339 23.80 -3.83 20.68
N ILE A 340 24.85 -3.10 20.30
CA ILE A 340 26.24 -3.56 20.43
C ILE A 340 26.62 -3.60 21.91
N GLN A 341 27.14 -4.74 22.35
CA GLN A 341 27.57 -4.91 23.74
C GLN A 341 28.67 -3.91 24.10
N GLY A 342 28.43 -3.10 25.15
CA GLY A 342 29.39 -2.10 25.61
C GLY A 342 29.40 -0.79 24.81
N SER A 343 28.45 -0.61 23.88
CA SER A 343 28.26 0.70 23.25
C SER A 343 27.75 1.73 24.26
N ILE A 344 28.07 3.00 24.00
CA ILE A 344 27.52 4.11 24.76
C ILE A 344 26.66 4.94 23.85
N THR A 345 25.41 5.10 24.25
CA THR A 345 24.40 5.89 23.52
C THR A 345 24.09 7.14 24.30
N ILE A 346 24.12 8.28 23.63
CA ILE A 346 23.60 9.56 24.12
C ILE A 346 22.46 9.97 23.20
N ARG A 347 21.25 10.03 23.75
CA ARG A 347 20.04 10.41 23.01
C ARG A 347 19.79 11.91 23.06
N GLN A 348 18.90 12.38 22.18
CA GLN A 348 18.52 13.79 22.02
C GLN A 348 18.25 14.49 23.35
N GLU A 349 17.52 13.83 24.26
CA GLU A 349 17.12 14.42 25.54
C GLU A 349 18.33 14.75 26.44
N GLU A 350 19.43 14.01 26.31
CA GLU A 350 20.68 14.25 27.02
C GLU A 350 21.56 15.29 26.31
N ILE A 351 21.54 15.32 24.98
CA ILE A 351 22.28 16.30 24.17
C ILE A 351 21.74 17.72 24.43
N GLU A 352 20.41 17.87 24.49
CA GLU A 352 19.74 19.16 24.72
C GLU A 352 20.02 19.77 26.10
N GLN A 353 20.41 18.96 27.08
CA GLN A 353 20.77 19.44 28.42
C GLN A 353 22.20 19.99 28.49
N VAL A 354 23.00 19.80 27.44
CA VAL A 354 24.39 20.25 27.43
C VAL A 354 24.47 21.69 26.91
N PRO A 355 25.26 22.57 27.56
CA PRO A 355 25.50 23.92 27.08
C PRO A 355 26.02 23.95 25.64
N ASP A 356 25.71 25.01 24.90
CA ASP A 356 26.18 25.19 23.52
C ASP A 356 27.71 25.06 23.44
N MET A 357 28.18 23.99 22.79
CA MET A 357 29.58 23.69 22.56
C MET A 357 29.76 22.97 21.23
N SER A 358 31.00 22.94 20.72
CA SER A 358 31.29 22.17 19.50
C SER A 358 31.13 20.66 19.74
N LEU A 359 30.71 19.92 18.72
CA LEU A 359 30.62 18.45 18.77
C LEU A 359 31.95 17.83 19.21
N LYS A 360 33.07 18.34 18.72
CA LYS A 360 34.40 17.89 19.13
C LYS A 360 34.64 18.01 20.64
N THR A 361 34.34 19.18 21.22
CA THR A 361 34.47 19.42 22.67
C THR A 361 33.55 18.49 23.45
N PHE A 362 32.32 18.31 22.97
CA PHE A 362 31.35 17.41 23.55
C PHE A 362 31.85 15.97 23.60
N LEU A 363 32.36 15.44 22.46
CA LEU A 363 32.90 14.09 22.38
C LEU A 363 34.07 13.89 23.35
N LEU A 364 35.00 14.85 23.43
CA LEU A 364 36.12 14.78 24.38
C LEU A 364 35.65 14.81 25.84
N SER A 365 34.58 15.55 26.15
CA SER A 365 34.05 15.66 27.52
C SER A 365 33.31 14.40 27.99
N ARG A 366 32.63 13.70 27.07
CA ARG A 366 31.78 12.54 27.41
C ARG A 366 32.48 11.20 27.29
N PHE A 367 33.57 11.13 26.54
CA PHE A 367 34.23 9.87 26.23
C PHE A 367 35.72 9.87 26.63
N PRO A 368 36.03 9.57 27.90
CA PRO A 368 37.41 9.45 28.38
C PRO A 368 38.21 8.45 27.55
N GLY A 369 39.43 8.83 27.17
CA GLY A 369 40.32 8.04 26.32
C GLY A 369 40.25 8.36 24.83
N LEU A 370 39.24 9.12 24.38
CA LEU A 370 39.19 9.70 23.04
C LEU A 370 40.11 10.92 22.96
N TYR A 371 40.95 11.00 21.93
CA TYR A 371 41.74 12.19 21.61
C TYR A 371 41.83 12.39 20.09
N PHE A 372 42.17 13.60 19.65
CA PHE A 372 42.33 13.92 18.23
C PHE A 372 43.81 14.08 17.89
N LYS A 373 44.37 13.15 17.13
CA LYS A 373 45.74 13.23 16.63
C LYS A 373 45.84 14.32 15.57
N GLU A 374 46.84 15.20 15.71
CA GLU A 374 47.06 16.38 14.86
C GLU A 374 45.82 17.27 14.71
N ASN A 375 44.94 17.23 15.72
CA ASN A 375 43.66 17.95 15.73
C ASN A 375 42.65 17.50 14.64
N VAL A 376 42.94 16.43 13.89
CA VAL A 376 42.20 16.00 12.70
C VAL A 376 41.47 14.67 12.93
N VAL A 377 42.18 13.63 13.36
CA VAL A 377 41.64 12.26 13.36
C VAL A 377 41.40 11.76 14.78
N PRO A 378 40.21 11.23 15.11
CA PRO A 378 39.94 10.69 16.44
C PRO A 378 40.59 9.31 16.66
N TYR A 379 41.20 9.12 17.82
CA TYR A 379 41.83 7.88 18.28
C TYR A 379 41.38 7.53 19.69
N TYR A 380 41.31 6.23 20.00
CA TYR A 380 40.99 5.74 21.34
C TYR A 380 42.25 5.14 21.98
N ARG A 381 42.76 5.75 23.06
CA ARG A 381 43.90 5.32 23.90
C ARG A 381 45.10 4.69 23.13
N GLY A 382 46.17 5.46 22.95
CA GLY A 382 47.42 4.99 22.33
C GLY A 382 47.40 5.12 20.80
N ASP A 383 48.59 5.12 20.20
CA ASP A 383 48.82 5.58 18.81
C ASP A 383 48.92 4.44 17.78
N ASP A 384 48.39 3.26 18.12
CA ASP A 384 48.26 2.13 17.18
C ASP A 384 47.32 2.52 16.02
N PRO A 385 47.71 2.31 14.75
CA PRO A 385 46.82 2.51 13.60
C PRO A 385 45.44 1.84 13.73
N GLY A 386 45.36 0.70 14.43
CA GLY A 386 44.11 0.00 14.71
C GLY A 386 43.21 0.69 15.75
N ASN A 387 43.72 1.68 16.49
CA ASN A 387 42.98 2.44 17.48
C ASN A 387 42.29 3.69 16.90
N ARG A 388 42.40 3.91 15.59
CA ARG A 388 41.65 4.95 14.90
C ARG A 388 40.15 4.73 15.11
N VAL A 389 39.47 5.79 15.52
CA VAL A 389 38.03 5.83 15.64
C VAL A 389 37.46 6.32 14.32
N ARG A 390 36.50 5.60 13.77
CA ARG A 390 35.83 5.94 12.52
C ARG A 390 34.54 6.71 12.80
N VAL A 391 34.10 7.52 11.85
CA VAL A 391 32.82 8.24 12.00
C VAL A 391 31.77 7.60 11.11
N VAL A 392 30.58 7.45 11.66
CA VAL A 392 29.39 6.98 10.96
C VAL A 392 28.35 8.09 11.08
N LEU A 393 27.69 8.48 9.99
CA LEU A 393 26.70 9.55 10.00
C LEU A 393 25.40 9.03 9.36
N ASN A 394 24.28 9.06 10.06
CA ASN A 394 23.01 8.43 9.63
C ASN A 394 23.23 7.01 9.10
N GLU A 395 23.94 6.19 9.89
CA GLU A 395 24.31 4.81 9.55
C GLU A 395 25.27 4.65 8.36
N PHE A 396 25.83 5.76 7.85
CA PHE A 396 26.81 5.74 6.77
C PHE A 396 28.26 5.77 7.29
N PRO A 397 29.09 4.77 6.97
CA PRO A 397 30.52 4.77 7.31
C PRO A 397 31.29 5.82 6.50
N VAL A 398 31.83 6.83 7.15
CA VAL A 398 32.66 7.86 6.51
C VAL A 398 34.06 7.30 6.26
N ASN A 399 34.44 7.19 4.98
CA ASN A 399 35.68 6.50 4.58
C ASN A 399 36.89 7.42 4.33
N ASP A 400 36.71 8.73 4.46
CA ASP A 400 37.75 9.75 4.26
C ASP A 400 38.03 10.50 5.57
N SER A 401 39.29 10.51 6.03
CA SER A 401 39.68 11.17 7.29
C SER A 401 39.51 12.69 7.29
N ILE A 402 39.59 13.33 6.13
CA ILE A 402 39.36 14.77 5.98
C ILE A 402 37.87 15.05 6.19
N MET A 403 37.00 14.22 5.59
CA MET A 403 35.55 14.34 5.75
C MET A 403 35.11 14.01 7.17
N GLU A 404 35.67 12.97 7.80
CA GLU A 404 35.41 12.65 9.22
C GLU A 404 35.70 13.87 10.11
N ASN A 405 36.85 14.53 9.89
CA ASN A 405 37.21 15.73 10.62
C ASN A 405 36.29 16.91 10.32
N GLN A 406 35.97 17.14 9.04
CA GLN A 406 35.07 18.23 8.63
C GLN A 406 33.69 18.06 9.29
N LEU A 407 33.11 16.86 9.25
CA LEU A 407 31.85 16.55 9.92
C LEU A 407 31.91 16.87 11.40
N ILE A 408 32.93 16.39 12.12
CA ILE A 408 33.09 16.65 13.56
C ILE A 408 33.20 18.15 13.88
N GLN A 409 33.75 18.95 12.96
CA GLN A 409 33.90 20.39 13.13
C GLN A 409 32.64 21.19 12.75
N THR A 410 31.91 20.76 11.72
CA THR A 410 30.78 21.53 11.16
C THR A 410 29.43 21.13 11.72
N LEU A 411 29.28 19.90 12.22
CA LEU A 411 28.00 19.41 12.73
C LEU A 411 27.64 20.11 14.04
N SER A 412 26.46 20.71 14.09
CA SER A 412 25.92 21.30 15.31
C SER A 412 25.31 20.21 16.20
N LEU A 413 25.52 20.28 17.52
CA LEU A 413 24.86 19.38 18.47
C LEU A 413 23.33 19.47 18.41
N LYS A 414 22.79 20.65 18.05
CA LYS A 414 21.34 20.87 17.92
C LYS A 414 20.73 20.10 16.74
N ASP A 415 21.54 19.68 15.79
CA ASP A 415 21.09 18.96 14.60
C ASP A 415 21.16 17.44 14.78
N ILE A 416 21.70 16.98 15.92
CA ILE A 416 21.91 15.57 16.23
C ILE A 416 20.72 15.06 17.05
N GLU A 417 20.20 13.89 16.65
CA GLU A 417 19.21 13.13 17.40
C GLU A 417 19.89 12.15 18.38
N GLN A 418 20.98 11.50 17.95
CA GLN A 418 21.64 10.46 18.77
C GLN A 418 23.12 10.30 18.42
N ILE A 419 23.94 9.97 19.41
CA ILE A 419 25.35 9.58 19.24
C ILE A 419 25.56 8.22 19.91
N ASP A 420 26.00 7.23 19.13
CA ASP A 420 26.38 5.90 19.58
C ASP A 420 27.89 5.69 19.40
N ILE A 421 28.58 5.24 20.44
CA ILE A 421 30.02 4.96 20.36
C ILE A 421 30.29 3.49 20.64
N ASN A 422 30.96 2.84 19.68
CA ASN A 422 31.51 1.52 19.88
C ASN A 422 32.92 1.61 20.46
N ARG A 423 33.08 1.10 21.68
CA ARG A 423 34.35 1.06 22.43
C ARG A 423 35.01 -0.31 22.44
N ASP A 424 34.49 -1.27 21.68
CA ASP A 424 35.06 -2.59 21.57
C ASP A 424 35.21 -2.96 20.08
N ARG A 425 36.45 -3.08 19.61
CA ARG A 425 36.74 -3.45 18.22
C ARG A 425 36.24 -4.84 17.86
N THR A 426 36.09 -5.73 18.84
CA THR A 426 35.61 -7.10 18.63
C THR A 426 34.08 -7.20 18.66
N ALA A 427 33.42 -6.23 19.28
CA ALA A 427 31.97 -6.08 19.23
C ALA A 427 31.59 -5.26 17.98
N GLY A 428 30.74 -5.82 17.13
CA GLY A 428 30.31 -5.15 15.90
C GLY A 428 29.11 -5.86 15.29
N LEU A 429 28.46 -5.18 14.36
CA LEU A 429 27.31 -5.73 13.65
C LEU A 429 27.86 -6.47 12.42
N ALA A 430 27.59 -7.77 12.29
CA ALA A 430 28.19 -8.60 11.23
C ALA A 430 27.98 -8.04 9.81
N TRP A 431 26.88 -7.32 9.59
CA TRP A 431 26.50 -6.67 8.35
C TRP A 431 27.03 -5.23 8.19
N PHE A 432 27.70 -4.67 9.19
CA PHE A 432 28.18 -3.30 9.17
C PHE A 432 29.64 -3.18 8.67
N PRO A 433 29.95 -2.31 7.69
CA PRO A 433 31.28 -2.24 7.07
C PRO A 433 32.44 -1.88 8.00
N MET A 434 32.18 -1.31 9.18
CA MET A 434 33.22 -0.92 10.15
C MET A 434 33.37 -1.91 11.32
N THR A 435 32.80 -3.12 11.22
CA THR A 435 33.06 -4.19 12.19
C THR A 435 34.55 -4.50 12.26
N GLY A 436 35.12 -4.54 13.48
CA GLY A 436 36.57 -4.59 13.69
C GLY A 436 37.22 -3.25 14.07
N ALA A 437 36.46 -2.14 14.04
CA ALA A 437 36.94 -0.80 14.35
C ALA A 437 36.18 -0.14 15.51
N TYR A 438 36.84 0.78 16.20
CA TYR A 438 36.15 1.76 17.04
C TYR A 438 35.40 2.74 16.13
N PHE A 439 34.18 3.13 16.49
CA PHE A 439 33.45 4.13 15.73
C PHE A 439 32.53 5.00 16.58
N ILE A 440 32.22 6.18 16.04
CA ILE A 440 31.22 7.13 16.55
C ILE A 440 30.14 7.22 15.48
N ALA A 441 28.97 6.68 15.76
CA ALA A 441 27.79 6.82 14.94
C ALA A 441 26.95 8.00 15.40
N ILE A 442 26.65 8.90 14.47
CA ILE A 442 25.90 10.13 14.70
C ILE A 442 24.65 10.04 13.85
N LYS A 443 23.48 10.08 14.48
CA LYS A 443 22.17 10.16 13.83
C LYS A 443 21.65 11.59 13.92
N MET A 444 21.35 12.18 12.78
CA MET A 444 20.80 13.53 12.63
C MET A 444 19.30 13.54 12.89
N ARG A 445 18.79 14.69 13.30
CA ARG A 445 17.34 14.92 13.39
C ARG A 445 16.69 14.87 12.01
N GLN A 446 15.44 14.41 11.98
CA GLN A 446 14.65 14.38 10.76
C GLN A 446 14.46 15.79 10.18
N GLY A 447 14.47 15.91 8.85
CA GLY A 447 14.24 17.17 8.13
C GLY A 447 15.48 18.05 7.91
N ILE A 448 16.66 17.65 8.42
CA ILE A 448 17.92 18.38 8.19
C ILE A 448 18.58 17.89 6.91
N SER A 449 18.82 18.80 5.97
CA SER A 449 19.45 18.47 4.69
C SER A 449 20.92 18.11 4.87
N MET A 450 21.27 16.91 4.38
CA MET A 450 22.63 16.37 4.39
C MET A 450 23.42 16.72 3.11
N ALA A 451 22.81 17.47 2.17
CA ALA A 451 23.35 17.66 0.82
C ALA A 451 24.76 18.28 0.77
N ASN A 452 25.14 19.06 1.79
CA ASN A 452 26.47 19.66 1.91
C ASN A 452 27.51 18.75 2.60
N TYR A 453 27.08 17.62 3.17
CA TYR A 453 27.88 16.74 4.02
C TYR A 453 28.09 15.35 3.41
N ILE A 454 27.31 14.97 2.38
CA ILE A 454 27.40 13.66 1.71
C ILE A 454 28.32 13.75 0.48
N PRO A 455 29.33 12.86 0.35
CA PRO A 455 30.18 12.75 -0.83
C PRO A 455 29.39 12.45 -2.12
N LYS A 456 29.87 12.92 -3.27
CA LYS A 456 29.21 12.69 -4.57
C LYS A 456 29.19 11.23 -5.04
N ASN A 457 29.95 10.35 -4.40
CA ASN A 457 29.95 8.92 -4.66
C ASN A 457 28.96 8.15 -3.74
N VAL A 458 28.08 8.87 -3.04
CA VAL A 458 27.11 8.31 -2.08
C VAL A 458 25.72 8.84 -2.40
N GLY A 459 24.73 7.96 -2.32
CA GLY A 459 23.32 8.27 -2.51
C GLY A 459 22.48 7.65 -1.42
N GLN A 460 21.40 8.34 -1.03
CA GLN A 460 20.37 7.81 -0.15
C GLN A 460 19.02 7.94 -0.84
N ILE A 461 18.21 6.91 -0.71
CA ILE A 461 16.86 6.89 -1.25
C ILE A 461 15.95 6.07 -0.33
N HIS A 462 14.68 6.47 -0.28
CA HIS A 462 13.60 5.64 0.25
C HIS A 462 12.79 5.18 -0.95
N LEU A 463 12.71 3.86 -1.15
CA LEU A 463 11.86 3.28 -2.18
C LEU A 463 10.47 3.00 -1.60
N LEU A 464 9.44 3.08 -2.43
CA LEU A 464 8.11 2.63 -2.03
C LEU A 464 8.14 1.11 -1.82
N GLY A 465 7.67 0.66 -0.67
CA GLY A 465 7.66 -0.76 -0.32
C GLY A 465 6.32 -1.27 0.16
N TYR A 466 6.30 -2.51 0.61
CA TYR A 466 5.07 -3.05 1.18
C TYR A 466 4.77 -2.38 2.51
N GLN A 467 3.52 -1.96 2.69
CA GLN A 467 3.09 -1.40 3.97
C GLN A 467 3.06 -2.51 5.03
N LYS A 468 3.62 -2.24 6.20
CA LYS A 468 3.42 -3.14 7.35
C LYS A 468 1.95 -3.07 7.75
N PRO A 469 1.23 -4.20 7.83
CA PRO A 469 -0.19 -4.18 8.14
C PRO A 469 -0.41 -3.56 9.53
N ALA A 470 -1.17 -2.47 9.57
CA ALA A 470 -1.66 -1.89 10.81
C ALA A 470 -3.02 -2.51 11.14
N ALA A 471 -3.14 -3.13 12.31
CA ALA A 471 -4.43 -3.62 12.78
C ALA A 471 -5.35 -2.43 13.10
N PHE A 472 -6.61 -2.52 12.71
CA PHE A 472 -7.63 -1.57 13.14
C PHE A 472 -7.79 -1.64 14.66
N TYR A 473 -7.72 -0.50 15.33
CA TYR A 473 -7.92 -0.46 16.77
C TYR A 473 -9.38 -0.68 17.12
N SER A 474 -9.67 -1.79 17.82
CA SER A 474 -10.97 -2.07 18.42
C SER A 474 -10.85 -2.05 19.94
N PRO A 475 -11.48 -1.09 20.65
CA PRO A 475 -11.47 -1.08 22.11
C PRO A 475 -12.16 -2.31 22.67
N LYS A 476 -11.74 -2.68 23.90
CA LYS A 476 -12.32 -3.75 24.68
C LYS A 476 -12.95 -3.19 25.94
N TYR A 477 -14.20 -3.54 26.20
CA TYR A 477 -14.95 -3.16 27.40
C TYR A 477 -15.22 -4.40 28.26
N GLU A 478 -14.13 -5.03 28.71
CA GLU A 478 -14.19 -6.28 29.48
C GLU A 478 -14.46 -6.00 30.98
N THR A 479 -14.06 -4.83 31.50
CA THR A 479 -14.24 -4.46 32.93
C THR A 479 -15.36 -3.45 33.17
N MET A 480 -15.90 -3.41 34.40
CA MET A 480 -16.91 -2.40 34.78
C MET A 480 -16.35 -0.98 34.66
N GLN A 481 -15.10 -0.75 35.05
CA GLN A 481 -14.45 0.56 34.91
C GLN A 481 -14.39 1.04 33.45
N GLN A 482 -14.16 0.14 32.50
CA GLN A 482 -14.17 0.47 31.07
C GLN A 482 -15.58 0.79 30.57
N LYS A 483 -16.58 0.01 31.00
CA LYS A 483 -17.98 0.21 30.60
C LYS A 483 -18.55 1.50 31.17
N GLU A 484 -18.26 1.82 32.42
CA GLU A 484 -18.76 3.00 33.13
C GLU A 484 -17.87 4.24 32.95
N ASN A 485 -16.85 4.19 32.10
CA ASN A 485 -15.97 5.33 31.85
C ASN A 485 -16.82 6.53 31.37
N PRO A 486 -16.80 7.68 32.09
CA PRO A 486 -17.64 8.84 31.79
C PRO A 486 -17.28 9.50 30.45
N MET A 487 -16.12 9.16 29.89
CA MET A 487 -15.73 9.60 28.57
C MET A 487 -16.56 8.87 27.51
N PRO A 488 -17.33 9.56 26.65
CA PRO A 488 -18.18 8.91 25.67
C PRO A 488 -17.39 8.21 24.57
N ASP A 489 -17.83 7.02 24.16
CA ASP A 489 -17.33 6.32 22.97
C ASP A 489 -18.05 6.85 21.72
N LEU A 490 -17.34 7.71 20.99
CA LEU A 490 -17.83 8.38 19.79
C LEU A 490 -17.25 7.75 18.51
N ARG A 491 -16.97 6.45 18.49
CA ARG A 491 -16.58 5.76 17.24
C ARG A 491 -17.73 5.76 16.23
N THR A 492 -17.36 5.88 14.96
CA THR A 492 -18.26 5.77 13.80
C THR A 492 -18.07 4.43 13.11
N THR A 493 -16.81 4.03 12.86
CA THR A 493 -16.43 2.66 12.53
C THR A 493 -16.25 1.85 13.81
N LEU A 494 -17.13 0.87 14.02
CA LEU A 494 -17.11 -0.01 15.19
C LEU A 494 -16.10 -1.15 15.01
N TYR A 495 -15.96 -1.65 13.78
CA TYR A 495 -15.06 -2.75 13.44
C TYR A 495 -14.60 -2.66 11.98
N TRP A 496 -13.35 -3.04 11.73
CA TRP A 496 -12.79 -3.25 10.41
C TRP A 496 -11.81 -4.42 10.46
N ASN A 497 -12.01 -5.40 9.58
CA ASN A 497 -11.04 -6.45 9.35
C ASN A 497 -10.94 -6.71 7.84
N PRO A 498 -9.79 -6.44 7.20
CA PRO A 498 -9.63 -6.63 5.76
C PRO A 498 -9.53 -8.10 5.36
N LYS A 499 -9.35 -9.03 6.32
CA LYS A 499 -9.13 -10.45 6.04
C LYS A 499 -9.74 -11.34 7.12
N VAL A 500 -10.99 -11.73 6.89
CA VAL A 500 -11.67 -12.84 7.57
C VAL A 500 -11.68 -14.03 6.63
N GLN A 501 -11.37 -15.21 7.14
CA GLN A 501 -11.35 -16.46 6.39
C GLN A 501 -12.33 -17.44 7.03
N THR A 502 -13.10 -18.16 6.21
CA THR A 502 -13.98 -19.23 6.70
C THR A 502 -13.21 -20.51 6.99
N ASP A 503 -13.74 -21.31 7.90
CA ASP A 503 -13.32 -22.68 8.13
C ASP A 503 -13.78 -23.62 7.00
N GLU A 504 -13.37 -24.89 7.06
CA GLU A 504 -13.75 -25.92 6.08
C GLU A 504 -15.27 -26.18 6.03
N GLN A 505 -16.02 -25.75 7.05
CA GLN A 505 -17.47 -25.83 7.12
C GLN A 505 -18.16 -24.53 6.64
N GLY A 506 -17.39 -23.59 6.08
CA GLY A 506 -17.88 -22.33 5.55
C GLY A 506 -18.26 -21.31 6.62
N ASN A 507 -17.84 -21.49 7.88
CA ASN A 507 -18.20 -20.59 8.98
C ASN A 507 -17.05 -19.66 9.36
N ALA A 508 -17.38 -18.47 9.84
CA ALA A 508 -16.47 -17.54 10.49
C ALA A 508 -17.18 -16.81 11.63
N SER A 509 -16.42 -16.29 12.58
CA SER A 509 -16.95 -15.50 13.69
C SER A 509 -16.20 -14.18 13.82
N VAL A 510 -16.93 -13.09 14.01
CA VAL A 510 -16.39 -11.75 14.21
C VAL A 510 -16.89 -11.21 15.54
N GLU A 511 -16.00 -10.63 16.33
CA GLU A 511 -16.32 -10.05 17.63
C GLU A 511 -15.92 -8.58 17.68
N PHE A 512 -16.81 -7.73 18.16
CA PHE A 512 -16.56 -6.30 18.35
C PHE A 512 -17.43 -5.72 19.47
N TYR A 513 -17.21 -4.46 19.82
CA TYR A 513 -18.00 -3.75 20.82
C TYR A 513 -18.76 -2.57 20.22
N THR A 514 -20.01 -2.39 20.63
CA THR A 514 -20.81 -1.20 20.28
C THR A 514 -20.22 0.07 20.89
N ALA A 515 -20.60 1.23 20.33
CA ALA A 515 -20.27 2.55 20.87
C ALA A 515 -21.42 3.09 21.73
N ASP A 516 -21.29 4.33 22.24
CA ASP A 516 -22.33 5.00 23.03
C ASP A 516 -23.38 5.67 22.13
N SER A 517 -23.82 4.93 21.10
CA SER A 517 -24.82 5.36 20.15
C SER A 517 -26.09 4.54 20.33
N GLU A 518 -27.23 5.18 20.12
CA GLU A 518 -28.55 4.53 20.12
C GLU A 518 -28.96 4.06 18.72
N ALA A 519 -28.14 4.35 17.70
CA ALA A 519 -28.43 3.99 16.32
C ALA A 519 -28.10 2.52 16.02
N PRO A 520 -28.80 1.89 15.07
CA PRO A 520 -28.37 0.63 14.50
C PRO A 520 -26.97 0.74 13.90
N PHE A 521 -26.25 -0.37 13.84
CA PHE A 521 -25.03 -0.50 13.04
C PHE A 521 -25.32 -1.32 11.78
N SER A 522 -24.61 -1.02 10.71
CA SER A 522 -24.62 -1.80 9.47
C SER A 522 -23.37 -2.64 9.35
N VAL A 523 -23.51 -3.84 8.81
CA VAL A 523 -22.38 -4.73 8.49
C VAL A 523 -22.26 -4.87 6.99
N VAL A 524 -21.08 -4.61 6.43
CA VAL A 524 -20.76 -4.89 5.03
C VAL A 524 -19.65 -5.93 4.95
N ILE A 525 -19.90 -6.97 4.15
CA ILE A 525 -18.95 -8.03 3.85
C ILE A 525 -18.75 -8.10 2.35
N GLU A 526 -17.50 -8.05 1.90
CA GLU A 526 -17.10 -8.17 0.50
C GLU A 526 -15.83 -9.01 0.36
N GLY A 527 -15.81 -9.94 -0.60
CA GLY A 527 -14.68 -10.83 -0.80
C GLY A 527 -14.88 -11.85 -1.92
N ILE A 528 -14.03 -12.88 -1.93
CA ILE A 528 -14.01 -13.92 -2.96
C ILE A 528 -13.78 -15.28 -2.29
N THR A 529 -14.48 -16.29 -2.79
CA THR A 529 -14.30 -17.70 -2.42
C THR A 529 -13.05 -18.31 -3.06
N ASP A 530 -12.58 -19.44 -2.55
CA ASP A 530 -11.38 -20.10 -3.09
C ASP A 530 -11.60 -20.58 -4.55
N ASP A 531 -12.86 -20.83 -4.96
CA ASP A 531 -13.25 -21.18 -6.33
C ASP A 531 -13.62 -19.95 -7.20
N GLY A 532 -13.46 -18.73 -6.69
CA GLY A 532 -13.57 -17.49 -7.47
C GLY A 532 -14.96 -16.85 -7.52
N ARG A 533 -15.96 -17.36 -6.78
CA ARG A 533 -17.27 -16.70 -6.64
C ARG A 533 -17.18 -15.47 -5.77
N LEU A 534 -17.92 -14.42 -6.13
CA LEU A 534 -17.94 -13.20 -5.35
C LEU A 534 -18.79 -13.38 -4.09
N ILE A 535 -18.37 -12.70 -3.03
CA ILE A 535 -19.03 -12.65 -1.74
C ILE A 535 -19.48 -11.21 -1.54
N ARG A 536 -20.78 -11.00 -1.32
CA ARG A 536 -21.33 -9.72 -0.87
C ARG A 536 -22.44 -9.95 0.13
N GLY A 537 -22.37 -9.26 1.26
CA GLY A 537 -23.45 -9.19 2.22
C GLY A 537 -23.57 -7.80 2.83
N LYS A 538 -24.82 -7.39 3.05
CA LYS A 538 -25.16 -6.20 3.80
C LYS A 538 -26.24 -6.57 4.81
N TRP A 539 -26.04 -6.21 6.06
CA TRP A 539 -27.01 -6.39 7.15
C TRP A 539 -27.29 -5.06 7.83
#